data_AF-A0A975CUJ9-F1
#
_entry.id   AF-A0A975CUJ9-F1
#
_cell.length_a   1.000
_cell.length_b   1.000
_cell.length_c   1.000
_cell.angle_alpha   90.00
_cell.angle_beta   90.00
_cell.angle_gamma   90.00
#
_symmetry.space_group_name_H-M   'P 1'
#
loop_
_entity.id
_entity.type
_entity.pdbx_description
1 polymer ?
#
loop_
_entity_poly.entity_id
_entity_poly.type
_entity_poly.pdbx_seq_one_letter_code
_entity_poly.pdbx_strand_id
1 'polypeptide(L)' 'MDIQKIISELVPKLTGNKDLIGKFTSDPLGAIKELLGIDLDKDQLDAVVKGVTEKLGSNVGDVVKEGKGLLDKIKSLFGK' A
#
# COMPACT_ATOMS: atom_id res chain seq x y z
N MET A 1 9.20 11.18 -13.02
CA MET A 1 8.56 9.90 -12.66
C MET A 1 7.16 10.20 -12.16
N ASP A 2 6.14 9.45 -12.58
CA ASP A 2 4.76 9.64 -12.13
C ASP A 2 4.47 8.77 -10.90
N ILE A 3 4.69 9.33 -9.70
CA ILE A 3 4.41 8.65 -8.44
C ILE A 3 2.92 8.25 -8.33
N GLN A 4 2.01 9.10 -8.80
CA GLN A 4 0.57 8.82 -8.82
C GLN A 4 0.20 7.62 -9.68
N LYS A 5 0.87 7.46 -10.83
CA LYS A 5 0.66 6.31 -11.72
C LYS A 5 1.18 5.03 -11.07
N ILE A 6 2.39 5.09 -10.51
CA ILE A 6 3.00 3.99 -9.76
C ILE A 6 2.08 3.53 -8.62
N ILE A 7 1.58 4.45 -7.79
CA ILE A 7 0.64 4.14 -6.72
C ILE A 7 -0.59 3.41 -7.27
N SER A 8 -1.19 3.93 -8.34
CA SER A 8 -2.41 3.37 -8.94
C SER A 8 -2.19 1.96 -9.52
N GLU A 9 -0.97 1.63 -9.95
CA GLU A 9 -0.59 0.29 -10.43
C GLU A 9 -0.23 -0.68 -9.29
N LEU A 10 0.35 -0.18 -8.20
CA LEU A 10 0.77 -1.00 -7.06
C LEU A 10 -0.39 -1.42 -6.16
N VAL A 11 -1.35 -0.53 -5.95
CA VAL A 11 -2.53 -0.79 -5.12
C VAL A 11 -3.28 -2.06 -5.54
N PRO A 12 -3.68 -2.28 -6.81
CA PRO A 12 -4.36 -3.51 -7.23
C PRO A 12 -3.49 -4.76 -7.13
N LYS A 13 -2.17 -4.65 -7.33
CA LYS A 13 -1.23 -5.78 -7.14
C LYS A 13 -1.14 -6.20 -5.68
N LEU A 14 -1.13 -5.22 -4.77
CA LEU A 14 -1.17 -5.44 -3.33
C LEU A 14 -2.51 -6.02 -2.90
N THR A 15 -3.65 -5.41 -3.26
CA THR A 15 -4.97 -5.93 -2.88
C THR A 15 -5.30 -7.29 -3.47
N GLY A 16 -4.77 -7.60 -4.65
CA GLY A 16 -4.90 -8.91 -5.28
C GLY A 16 -4.06 -10.02 -4.62
N ASN A 17 -3.12 -9.68 -3.73
CA ASN A 17 -2.20 -10.65 -3.12
C ASN A 17 -2.02 -10.41 -1.61
N LYS A 18 -2.60 -11.31 -0.81
CA LYS A 18 -2.56 -11.25 0.65
C LYS A 18 -1.15 -11.31 1.23
N ASP A 19 -0.24 -12.05 0.59
CA ASP A 19 1.15 -12.15 1.03
C ASP A 19 1.89 -10.82 0.81
N LEU A 20 1.59 -10.13 -0.30
CA LEU A 20 2.15 -8.81 -0.56
C LEU A 20 1.59 -7.75 0.39
N ILE A 21 0.31 -7.82 0.78
CA ILE A 21 -0.23 -6.97 1.85
C ILE A 21 0.49 -7.24 3.16
N GLY A 22 0.73 -8.51 3.51
CA GLY A 22 1.48 -8.88 4.71
C GLY A 22 2.89 -8.29 4.70
N LYS A 23 3.62 -8.48 3.59
CA LYS A 23 4.93 -7.86 3.38
C LYS A 23 4.89 -6.34 3.46
N PHE A 24 3.98 -5.68 2.74
CA PHE A 24 3.85 -4.22 2.75
C PHE A 24 3.49 -3.67 4.13
N THR A 25 2.74 -4.43 4.91
CA THR A 25 2.42 -4.07 6.29
C THR A 25 3.65 -4.13 7.19
N SER A 26 4.50 -5.16 7.03
CA SER A 26 5.69 -5.34 7.86
C SER A 26 6.87 -4.47 7.41
N ASP A 27 7.04 -4.30 6.10
CA ASP A 27 8.09 -3.52 5.46
C ASP A 27 7.55 -2.85 4.19
N PRO A 28 6.87 -1.69 4.30
CA PRO A 28 6.28 -1.01 3.17
C PRO A 28 7.34 -0.51 2.18
N LEU A 29 8.47 -0.02 2.66
CA LEU A 29 9.56 0.48 1.82
C LEU A 29 10.19 -0.65 1.01
N GLY A 30 10.53 -1.76 1.68
CA GLY A 30 11.07 -2.96 1.04
C GLY A 30 10.08 -3.58 0.08
N ALA A 31 8.80 -3.67 0.43
CA ALA A 31 7.77 -4.21 -0.45
C ALA A 31 7.59 -3.38 -1.72
N ILE A 32 7.55 -2.05 -1.62
CA ILE A 32 7.44 -1.16 -2.79
C ILE A 32 8.71 -1.23 -3.64
N LYS A 33 9.90 -1.26 -3.02
CA LYS A 33 11.17 -1.42 -3.71
C LYS A 33 11.25 -2.75 -4.47
N GLU A 34 10.85 -3.85 -3.84
CA GLU A 34 10.79 -5.19 -4.43
C GLU A 34 9.76 -5.25 -5.58
N LEU A 35 8.60 -4.61 -5.41
CA LEU A 35 7.54 -4.55 -6.42
C LEU A 35 7.89 -3.71 -7.65
N LEU A 36 8.62 -2.61 -7.46
CA LEU A 36 9.00 -1.72 -8.55
C LEU A 36 10.33 -2.11 -9.20
N GLY A 37 11.21 -2.83 -8.49
CA GLY A 37 12.50 -3.27 -9.01
C GLY A 37 13.45 -2.11 -9.38
N ILE A 38 13.23 -0.92 -8.83
CA ILE A 38 14.00 0.30 -9.09
C ILE A 38 14.49 0.89 -7.77
N ASP A 39 15.72 1.40 -7.78
CA ASP A 39 16.30 2.16 -6.67
C ASP A 39 15.75 3.58 -6.70
N LEU A 40 14.66 3.80 -5.94
CA LEU A 40 14.15 5.13 -5.66
C LEU A 40 14.91 5.73 -4.47
N ASP A 41 15.05 7.05 -4.47
CA ASP A 41 15.46 7.76 -3.26
C ASP A 41 14.40 7.63 -2.17
N LYS A 42 14.83 7.82 -0.93
CA LYS A 42 14.00 7.62 0.26
C LYS A 42 12.73 8.48 0.22
N ASP A 43 12.84 9.73 -0.26
CA ASP A 43 11.70 10.67 -0.30
C ASP A 43 10.65 10.23 -1.31
N GLN A 44 11.07 9.73 -2.48
CA GLN A 44 10.17 9.14 -3.47
C GLN A 44 9.52 7.86 -2.97
N LEU A 45 10.29 6.98 -2.32
CA LEU A 45 9.77 5.75 -1.72
C LEU A 45 8.73 6.05 -0.65
N ASP A 46 9.00 7.00 0.25
CA ASP A 46 8.06 7.44 1.28
C ASP A 46 6.77 8.02 0.65
N ALA A 47 6.90 8.80 -0.43
CA ALA A 47 5.73 9.35 -1.14
C ALA A 47 4.88 8.25 -1.80
N VAL A 48 5.50 7.24 -2.41
CA VAL A 48 4.79 6.08 -2.99
C VAL A 48 4.12 5.28 -1.90
N VAL A 49 4.84 4.93 -0.82
CA VAL A 49 4.30 4.19 0.33
C VAL A 49 3.09 4.90 0.90
N LYS A 50 3.21 6.21 1.16
CA LYS A 50 2.11 7.01 1.72
C LYS A 50 0.90 7.02 0.80
N GLY A 51 1.10 7.25 -0.50
CA GLY A 51 -0.01 7.25 -1.46
C GLY A 51 -0.66 5.88 -1.65
N VAL A 52 0.13 4.80 -1.61
CA VAL A 52 -0.39 3.41 -1.62
C VAL A 52 -1.18 3.14 -0.35
N THR A 53 -0.68 3.50 0.84
CA THR A 53 -1.41 3.36 2.10
C THR A 53 -2.69 4.17 2.13
N GLU A 54 -2.66 5.41 1.65
CA GLU A 54 -3.86 6.26 1.52
C GLU A 54 -4.87 5.64 0.56
N LYS A 55 -4.44 5.22 -0.63
CA LYS A 55 -5.30 4.53 -1.61
C LYS A 55 -5.83 3.20 -1.07
N LEU A 56 -5.04 2.44 -0.33
CA LEU A 56 -5.49 1.23 0.33
C LEU A 56 -6.53 1.58 1.39
N GLY A 57 -6.28 2.54 2.27
CA GLY A 57 -7.26 3.01 3.26
C GLY A 57 -8.55 3.55 2.63
N SER A 58 -8.44 4.32 1.55
CA SER A 58 -9.58 4.89 0.81
C SER A 58 -10.34 3.85 -0.01
N ASN A 59 -9.66 2.94 -0.72
CA ASN A 59 -10.29 1.81 -1.40
C ASN A 59 -10.89 0.85 -0.40
N VAL A 60 -10.25 0.66 0.76
CA VAL A 60 -10.89 -0.11 1.81
C VAL A 60 -12.16 0.61 2.21
N GLY A 61 -12.21 1.96 2.32
CA GLY A 61 -13.43 2.79 2.44
C GLY A 61 -14.62 2.39 1.53
N ASP A 62 -14.37 1.97 0.30
CA ASP A 62 -15.40 1.44 -0.62
C ASP A 62 -15.58 -0.09 -0.53
N VAL A 63 -14.51 -0.84 -0.24
CA VAL A 63 -14.53 -2.30 0.01
C VAL A 63 -15.08 -2.64 1.43
N VAL A 64 -15.26 -1.67 2.33
CA VAL A 64 -15.74 -1.86 3.73
C VAL A 64 -17.16 -2.41 3.75
N LYS A 65 -17.94 -2.19 2.70
CA LYS A 65 -19.29 -2.73 2.65
C LYS A 65 -19.31 -4.27 2.73
N GLU A 66 -18.21 -4.94 2.35
CA GLU A 66 -18.07 -6.40 2.44
C GLU A 66 -16.95 -6.91 3.37
N GLY A 67 -15.96 -6.09 3.74
CA GLY A 67 -14.70 -6.58 4.35
C GLY A 67 -14.20 -5.93 5.63
N LYS A 68 -15.04 -5.78 6.68
CA LYS A 68 -14.68 -5.14 7.98
C LYS A 68 -13.31 -5.56 8.57
N GLY A 69 -12.88 -6.82 8.41
CA GLY A 69 -11.65 -7.32 9.02
C GLY A 69 -10.33 -6.82 8.42
N LEU A 70 -10.33 -6.34 7.17
CA LEU A 70 -9.13 -5.77 6.54
C LEU A 70 -8.90 -4.31 6.96
N LEU A 71 -9.99 -3.57 7.16
CA LEU A 71 -9.95 -2.20 7.68
C LEU A 71 -9.33 -2.11 9.07
N ASP A 72 -9.83 -2.92 9.99
CA ASP A 72 -9.42 -2.85 11.40
C ASP A 72 -7.95 -3.19 11.55
N LYS A 73 -7.42 -4.10 10.71
CA LYS A 73 -5.98 -4.37 10.63
C LYS A 73 -5.23 -3.16 10.11
N ILE A 74 -5.60 -2.60 8.96
CA ILE A 74 -4.88 -1.44 8.40
C ILE A 74 -4.92 -0.24 9.35
N LYS A 75 -6.08 0.07 9.95
CA LYS A 75 -6.19 1.12 10.99
C LYS A 75 -5.38 0.80 12.24
N SER A 76 -5.36 -0.44 12.71
CA SER A 76 -4.55 -0.83 13.86
C SER A 76 -3.05 -0.77 13.59
N LEU A 77 -2.63 -0.92 12.33
CA LEU A 77 -1.23 -0.93 11.92
C LEU A 77 -0.68 0.48 11.64
N PHE A 78 -1.54 1.41 11.21
CA PHE A 78 -1.13 2.75 10.79
C PHE A 78 -1.82 3.91 11.53
N GLY A 79 -2.80 3.64 12.38
CA GLY A 79 -3.61 4.64 13.10
C GLY A 79 -3.27 4.80 14.57
N LYS A 80 -2.03 4.53 14.97
CA LYS A 80 -1.56 4.73 16.35
C LYS A 80 -0.68 5.97 16.46
#